data_AF-A0A2V6H3U6-F1
#
_entry.id   AF-A0A2V6H3U6-F1
#
_cell.length_a   1.000
_cell.length_b   1.000
_cell.length_c   1.000
_cell.angle_alpha   90.00
_cell.angle_beta   90.00
_cell.angle_gamma   90.00
#
_symmetry.space_group_name_H-M   'P 1'
#
loop_
_entity.id
_entity.type
_entity.pdbx_description
1 polymer ?
#
loop_
_entity_poly.entity_id
_entity_poly.type
_entity_poly.pdbx_seq_one_letter_code
_entity_poly.pdbx_strand_id
1 'polypeptide(L)'
;MGVLGVAGFYFVQRLGMFRFLARIIARLANSPEWHSLVQSGETLDRTVRMLYARRHALVMCCVWTTISLIGGSGEIWIALYALDLHATFVNALILQSMVLTIRSAAFAVPGGLGVQEGGYLFVGNLLGIPGDAAFALSLIARVRELALGIPGLISWQVIEARRLLRTRLAAMVR
;
A
#
# COMPACT_ATOMS: atom_id res chain seq x y z
N MET A 1 -16.71 5.17 15.09
CA MET A 1 -16.06 6.39 14.56
C MET A 1 -15.28 6.15 13.26
N GLY A 2 -14.50 5.08 13.13
CA GLY A 2 -13.74 4.78 11.89
C GLY A 2 -14.60 4.51 10.64
N VAL A 3 -15.76 3.86 10.76
CA VAL A 3 -16.63 3.55 9.60
C VAL A 3 -17.29 4.81 9.02
N LEU A 4 -17.65 5.78 9.86
CA LEU A 4 -18.16 7.08 9.40
C LEU A 4 -17.05 7.94 8.79
N GLY A 5 -15.82 7.84 9.29
CA GLY A 5 -14.65 8.46 8.69
C GLY A 5 -14.33 7.86 7.32
N VAL A 6 -14.39 6.53 7.18
CA VAL A 6 -14.18 5.83 5.89
C VAL A 6 -15.33 6.09 4.92
N ALA A 7 -16.58 6.09 5.39
CA ALA A 7 -17.75 6.40 4.56
C ALA A 7 -17.77 7.88 4.15
N GLY A 8 -17.42 8.79 5.06
CA GLY A 8 -17.28 10.23 4.80
C GLY A 8 -16.12 10.53 3.86
N PHE A 9 -14.96 9.88 4.06
CA PHE A 9 -13.81 9.98 3.16
C PHE A 9 -14.11 9.36 1.80
N TYR A 10 -14.82 8.23 1.75
CA TYR A 10 -15.31 7.63 0.51
C TYR A 10 -16.30 8.56 -0.21
N PHE A 11 -17.19 9.24 0.53
CA PHE A 11 -18.14 10.20 -0.03
C PHE A 11 -17.44 11.47 -0.55
N VAL A 12 -16.47 11.99 0.20
CA VAL A 12 -15.62 13.14 -0.17
C VAL A 12 -14.69 12.79 -1.35
N GLN A 13 -14.14 11.58 -1.41
CA GLN A 13 -13.38 11.07 -2.56
C GLN A 13 -14.28 10.93 -3.80
N ARG A 14 -15.55 10.53 -3.64
CA ARG A 14 -16.53 10.40 -4.73
C ARG A 14 -16.93 11.73 -5.38
N LEU A 15 -16.77 12.85 -4.67
CA LEU A 15 -17.20 14.19 -5.09
C LEU A 15 -16.10 15.02 -5.79
N GLY A 16 -14.90 14.47 -5.98
CA GLY A 16 -13.91 15.05 -6.90
C GLY A 16 -12.91 15.99 -6.25
N MET A 17 -12.24 15.53 -5.18
CA MET A 17 -11.16 16.27 -4.51
C MET A 17 -10.00 16.60 -5.45
N PHE A 18 -9.65 15.71 -6.39
CA PHE A 18 -8.65 16.01 -7.42
C PHE A 18 -9.08 17.11 -8.40
N ARG A 19 -10.38 17.23 -8.71
CA ARG A 19 -10.91 18.30 -9.56
C ARG A 19 -11.00 19.64 -8.85
N PHE A 20 -11.21 19.63 -7.53
CA PHE A 20 -11.17 20.82 -6.68
C PHE A 20 -9.72 21.30 -6.47
N LEU A 21 -8.82 20.38 -6.15
CA LEU A 21 -7.40 20.66 -5.96
C LEU A 21 -6.72 21.10 -7.27
N ALA A 22 -7.01 20.45 -8.39
CA ALA A 22 -6.53 20.87 -9.71
C ALA A 22 -7.06 22.25 -10.11
N ARG A 23 -8.30 22.62 -9.76
CA ARG A 23 -8.84 23.97 -10.03
C ARG A 23 -8.20 25.05 -9.16
N ILE A 24 -7.89 24.73 -7.91
CA ILE A 24 -7.19 25.66 -7.01
C ILE A 24 -5.75 25.86 -7.51
N ILE A 25 -5.06 24.78 -7.87
CA ILE A 25 -3.69 24.84 -8.40
C ILE A 25 -3.67 25.57 -9.74
N ALA A 26 -4.61 25.30 -10.65
CA ALA A 26 -4.70 25.99 -11.94
C ALA A 26 -5.06 27.48 -11.81
N ARG A 27 -5.80 27.88 -10.76
CA ARG A 27 -6.04 29.30 -10.46
C ARG A 27 -4.83 30.00 -9.83
N LEU A 28 -3.95 29.24 -9.18
CA LEU A 28 -2.76 29.78 -8.52
C LEU A 28 -1.54 29.83 -9.47
N ALA A 29 -1.46 28.92 -10.45
CA ALA A 29 -0.32 28.75 -11.34
C ALA A 29 -0.66 29.21 -12.77
N ASN A 30 -0.62 30.52 -13.01
CA ASN A 30 -0.82 31.13 -14.32
C ASN A 30 0.50 31.13 -15.13
N SER A 31 1.07 29.95 -15.44
CA SER A 31 2.26 29.87 -16.30
C SER A 31 2.23 28.75 -17.36
N PRO A 32 2.82 28.99 -18.57
CA PRO A 32 2.60 28.15 -19.76
C PRO A 32 3.16 26.72 -19.71
N GLU A 33 4.12 26.43 -18.82
CA GLU A 33 4.74 25.10 -18.69
C GLU A 33 3.81 24.06 -18.04
N TRP A 34 2.80 24.51 -17.29
CA TRP A 34 1.83 23.63 -16.63
C TRP A 34 0.78 23.04 -17.57
N HIS A 35 0.65 23.53 -18.80
CA HIS A 35 -0.33 23.02 -19.76
C HIS A 35 -0.06 21.56 -20.20
N SER A 36 1.21 21.11 -20.25
CA SER A 36 1.55 19.71 -20.59
C SER A 36 1.27 18.76 -19.42
N LEU A 37 1.47 19.22 -18.18
CA LEU A 37 1.09 18.52 -16.95
C LEU A 37 -0.44 18.46 -16.78
N VAL A 38 -1.17 19.48 -17.23
CA VAL A 38 -2.64 19.49 -17.23
C VAL A 38 -3.21 18.49 -18.24
N GLN A 39 -2.62 18.34 -19.43
CA GLN A 39 -3.03 17.30 -20.39
C GLN A 39 -2.73 15.87 -19.91
N SER A 40 -1.58 15.68 -19.24
CA SER A 40 -1.24 14.42 -18.56
C SER A 40 -2.17 14.14 -17.37
N GLY A 41 -2.62 15.21 -16.69
CA GLY A 41 -3.62 15.17 -15.64
C GLY A 41 -5.02 14.82 -16.15
N GLU A 42 -5.45 15.32 -17.31
CA GLU A 42 -6.75 14.98 -17.92
C GLU A 42 -6.82 13.52 -18.35
N THR A 43 -5.73 12.96 -18.88
CA THR A 43 -5.63 11.53 -19.21
C THR A 43 -5.63 10.65 -17.96
N LEU A 44 -4.94 11.07 -16.89
CA LEU A 44 -4.99 10.39 -15.59
C LEU A 44 -6.40 10.45 -14.98
N ASP A 45 -7.06 11.60 -15.04
CA ASP A 45 -8.40 11.85 -14.49
C ASP A 45 -9.48 11.07 -15.28
N ARG A 46 -9.32 10.90 -16.59
CA ARG A 46 -10.18 10.03 -17.42
C ARG A 46 -9.98 8.55 -17.11
N THR A 47 -8.74 8.13 -16.84
CA THR A 47 -8.40 6.75 -16.45
C THR A 47 -8.96 6.42 -15.07
N VAL A 48 -8.81 7.34 -14.10
CA VAL A 48 -9.40 7.22 -12.75
C VAL A 48 -10.93 7.16 -12.85
N ARG A 49 -11.58 7.99 -13.68
CA ARG A 49 -13.02 7.93 -13.91
C ARG A 49 -13.49 6.60 -14.50
N MET A 50 -12.76 6.02 -15.45
CA MET A 50 -13.09 4.71 -16.01
C MET A 50 -12.89 3.57 -14.99
N LEU A 51 -11.87 3.67 -14.13
CA LEU A 51 -11.63 2.71 -13.06
C LEU A 51 -12.72 2.78 -11.98
N TYR A 52 -13.18 3.98 -11.63
CA TYR A 52 -14.29 4.20 -10.70
C TYR A 52 -15.66 3.78 -11.27
N ALA A 53 -15.83 3.76 -12.60
CA ALA A 53 -17.04 3.24 -13.25
C ALA A 53 -17.20 1.72 -13.04
N ARG A 54 -16.11 0.99 -12.82
CA ARG A 54 -16.13 -0.45 -12.48
C ARG A 54 -16.23 -0.64 -10.97
N ARG A 55 -17.41 -0.35 -10.42
CA ARG A 55 -17.70 -0.48 -8.97
C ARG A 55 -17.37 -1.87 -8.40
N HIS A 56 -17.50 -2.93 -9.21
CA HIS A 56 -17.11 -4.29 -8.83
C HIS A 56 -15.61 -4.42 -8.57
N ALA A 57 -14.76 -3.77 -9.37
CA ALA A 57 -13.30 -3.86 -9.25
C ALA A 57 -12.82 -3.15 -7.98
N LEU A 58 -13.45 -2.02 -7.62
CA LEU A 58 -13.18 -1.32 -6.35
C LEU A 58 -13.59 -2.16 -5.14
N VAL A 59 -14.78 -2.76 -5.16
CA VAL A 59 -15.24 -3.63 -4.06
C VAL A 59 -14.34 -4.85 -3.93
N MET A 60 -14.00 -5.51 -5.05
CA MET A 60 -13.07 -6.64 -5.06
C MET A 60 -11.69 -6.25 -4.53
N CYS A 61 -11.17 -5.08 -4.91
CA CYS A 61 -9.90 -4.56 -4.38
C CYS A 61 -9.97 -4.38 -2.86
N CYS A 62 -11.00 -3.70 -2.34
CA CYS A 62 -11.19 -3.54 -0.90
C CYS A 62 -11.29 -4.88 -0.18
N VAL A 63 -12.10 -5.81 -0.69
CA VAL A 63 -12.23 -7.16 -0.13
C VAL A 63 -10.88 -7.88 -0.10
N TRP A 64 -10.12 -7.82 -1.19
CA TRP A 64 -8.81 -8.45 -1.28
C TRP A 64 -7.80 -7.83 -0.31
N THR A 65 -7.81 -6.49 -0.19
CA THR A 65 -6.99 -5.79 0.80
C THR A 65 -7.37 -6.17 2.23
N THR A 66 -8.67 -6.27 2.54
CA THR A 66 -9.13 -6.70 3.86
C THR A 66 -8.74 -8.14 4.16
N ILE A 67 -8.88 -9.05 3.20
CA ILE A 67 -8.44 -10.45 3.35
C ILE A 67 -6.93 -10.53 3.57
N SER A 68 -6.15 -9.77 2.79
CA SER A 68 -4.70 -9.71 2.94
C SER A 68 -4.28 -9.14 4.31
N LEU A 69 -5.01 -8.13 4.81
CA LEU A 69 -4.80 -7.57 6.15
C LEU A 69 -5.11 -8.60 7.25
N ILE A 70 -6.23 -9.32 7.13
CA ILE A 70 -6.62 -10.36 8.09
C ILE A 70 -5.60 -11.51 8.07
N GLY A 71 -5.20 -11.97 6.89
CA GLY A 71 -4.17 -13.00 6.73
C GLY A 71 -2.84 -12.56 7.35
N GLY A 72 -2.38 -11.35 7.02
CA GLY A 72 -1.14 -10.79 7.58
C GLY A 72 -1.18 -10.60 9.10
N SER A 73 -2.34 -10.24 9.65
CA SER A 73 -2.57 -10.12 11.10
C SER A 73 -2.61 -11.48 11.79
N GLY A 74 -3.16 -12.51 11.14
CA GLY A 74 -3.14 -13.89 11.62
C GLY A 74 -1.72 -14.41 11.82
N GLU A 75 -0.81 -14.12 10.89
CA GLU A 75 0.59 -14.50 11.01
C GLU A 75 1.31 -13.77 12.16
N ILE A 76 1.04 -12.48 12.36
CA ILE A 76 1.56 -11.72 13.51
C ILE A 76 1.01 -12.28 14.83
N TRP A 77 -0.26 -12.66 14.86
CA TRP A 77 -0.88 -13.28 16.03
C TRP A 77 -0.25 -14.64 16.36
N ILE A 78 0.02 -15.47 15.35
CA ILE A 78 0.75 -16.74 15.53
C ILE A 78 2.17 -16.47 16.05
N ALA A 79 2.87 -15.45 15.54
CA ALA A 79 4.19 -15.08 16.00
C ALA A 79 4.17 -14.57 17.46
N LEU A 80 3.16 -13.77 17.84
CA LEU A 80 2.95 -13.33 19.22
C LEU A 80 2.66 -14.51 20.16
N TYR A 81 1.82 -15.44 19.73
CA TYR A 81 1.52 -16.65 20.48
C TYR A 81 2.77 -17.54 20.65
N ALA A 82 3.60 -17.67 19.61
CA ALA A 82 4.86 -18.40 19.66
C ALA A 82 5.91 -17.73 20.58
N LEU A 83 5.79 -16.43 20.83
CA LEU A 83 6.61 -15.67 21.78
C LEU A 83 6.06 -15.71 23.23
N ASP A 84 5.09 -16.59 23.50
CA ASP A 84 4.41 -16.76 24.81
C ASP A 84 3.75 -15.49 25.34
N LEU A 85 3.46 -14.54 24.44
CA LEU A 85 2.74 -13.32 24.77
C LEU A 85 1.24 -13.59 24.70
N HIS A 86 0.54 -13.31 25.81
CA HIS A 86 -0.92 -13.36 25.92
C HIS A 86 -1.62 -12.21 25.16
N ALA A 87 -1.13 -11.89 23.96
CA ALA A 87 -1.70 -10.86 23.12
C ALA A 87 -2.94 -11.39 22.40
N THR A 88 -4.03 -10.63 22.46
CA THR A 88 -5.25 -10.95 21.73
C THR A 88 -5.07 -10.74 20.22
N PHE A 89 -5.89 -11.39 19.41
CA PHE A 89 -5.93 -11.16 17.95
C PHE A 89 -6.15 -9.67 17.61
N VAL A 90 -6.87 -8.94 18.46
CA VAL A 90 -7.10 -7.50 18.30
C VAL A 90 -5.78 -6.71 18.39
N ASN A 91 -4.87 -7.09 19.27
CA ASN A 91 -3.56 -6.44 19.37
C ASN A 91 -2.74 -6.64 18.09
N ALA A 92 -2.76 -7.85 17.52
CA ALA A 92 -2.10 -8.14 16.24
C ALA A 92 -2.70 -7.31 15.09
N LEU A 93 -4.03 -7.18 15.04
CA LEU A 93 -4.72 -6.38 14.03
C LEU A 93 -4.41 -4.88 14.16
N ILE A 94 -4.38 -4.35 15.38
CA ILE A 94 -4.01 -2.94 15.66
C ILE A 94 -2.56 -2.70 15.24
N LEU A 95 -1.64 -3.58 15.67
CA LEU A 95 -0.22 -3.51 15.32
C LEU A 95 -0.04 -3.49 13.80
N GLN A 96 -0.62 -4.46 13.09
CA GLN A 96 -0.51 -4.58 11.64
C GLN A 96 -1.07 -3.35 10.91
N SER A 97 -2.20 -2.81 11.36
CA SER A 97 -2.86 -1.65 10.74
C SER A 97 -2.07 -0.36 10.95
N MET A 98 -1.56 -0.14 12.17
CA MET A 98 -0.74 1.02 12.50
C MET A 98 0.59 0.99 11.74
N VAL A 99 1.29 -0.16 11.74
CA VAL A 99 2.55 -0.32 10.99
C VAL A 99 2.35 -0.06 9.50
N LEU A 100 1.25 -0.55 8.92
CA LEU A 100 0.93 -0.27 7.51
C LEU A 100 0.69 1.22 7.27
N THR A 101 0.02 1.90 8.20
CA THR A 101 -0.22 3.36 8.14
C THR A 101 1.09 4.14 8.21
N ILE A 102 1.97 3.79 9.15
CA ILE A 102 3.29 4.41 9.31
C ILE A 102 4.11 4.21 8.03
N ARG A 103 4.11 2.99 7.47
CA ARG A 103 4.80 2.70 6.22
C ARG A 103 4.23 3.48 5.03
N SER A 104 2.91 3.65 4.98
CA SER A 104 2.25 4.48 3.96
C SER A 104 2.60 5.96 4.12
N ALA A 105 2.72 6.47 5.34
CA ALA A 105 3.16 7.83 5.60
C ALA A 105 4.63 8.04 5.20
N ALA A 106 5.45 7.00 5.38
CA ALA A 106 6.85 6.98 4.99
C ALA A 106 7.08 6.49 3.55
N PHE A 107 6.14 6.73 2.63
CA PHE A 107 6.27 6.31 1.22
C PHE A 107 7.55 6.83 0.55
N ALA A 108 8.07 7.96 1.03
CA ALA A 108 9.32 8.56 0.54
C ALA A 108 10.57 7.77 0.95
N VAL A 109 10.48 6.86 1.92
CA VAL A 109 11.60 6.05 2.41
C VAL A 109 11.67 4.74 1.62
N PRO A 110 12.62 4.59 0.68
CA PRO A 110 12.77 3.37 -0.09
C PRO A 110 13.09 2.20 0.84
N GLY A 111 12.35 1.10 0.67
CA GLY A 111 12.46 -0.07 1.52
C GLY A 111 11.88 0.08 2.93
N GLY A 112 11.59 1.29 3.43
CA GLY A 112 11.07 1.50 4.79
C GLY A 112 12.05 1.08 5.91
N LEU A 113 13.35 1.11 5.62
CA LEU A 113 14.40 0.78 6.60
C LEU A 113 14.38 1.81 7.75
N GLY A 114 14.50 1.35 8.98
CA GLY A 114 14.33 2.16 10.19
C GLY A 114 12.86 2.50 10.54
N VAL A 115 12.04 2.82 9.53
CA VAL A 115 10.61 3.10 9.75
C VAL A 115 9.84 1.87 10.19
N GLN A 116 10.11 0.71 9.60
CA GLN A 116 9.42 -0.51 9.96
C GLN A 116 9.76 -0.96 11.38
N GLU A 117 11.04 -1.05 11.71
CA GLU A 117 11.49 -1.46 13.05
C GLU A 117 11.04 -0.48 14.11
N GLY A 118 11.19 0.83 13.85
CA GLY A 118 10.69 1.88 14.71
C GLY A 118 9.17 1.86 14.86
N GLY A 119 8.43 1.56 13.79
CA GLY A 119 6.97 1.43 13.82
C GLY A 119 6.50 0.26 14.68
N TYR A 120 7.15 -0.90 14.58
CA TYR A 120 6.83 -2.05 15.43
C TYR A 120 7.18 -1.80 16.89
N LEU A 121 8.33 -1.20 17.18
CA LEU A 121 8.73 -0.84 18.55
C LEU A 121 7.79 0.20 19.16
N PHE A 122 7.46 1.27 18.41
CA PHE A 122 6.58 2.34 18.87
C PHE A 122 5.17 1.82 19.17
N VAL A 123 4.56 1.11 18.22
CA VAL A 123 3.20 0.59 18.39
C VAL A 123 3.19 -0.58 19.38
N GLY A 124 4.23 -1.42 19.39
CA GLY A 124 4.39 -2.50 20.35
C GLY A 124 4.45 -1.98 21.79
N ASN A 125 5.22 -0.91 22.03
CA ASN A 125 5.30 -0.27 23.34
C ASN A 125 3.93 0.27 23.81
N LEU A 126 3.15 0.89 22.91
CA LEU A 126 1.80 1.35 23.21
C LEU A 126 0.84 0.21 23.57
N LEU A 127 1.06 -0.99 23.02
CA LEU A 127 0.29 -2.19 23.30
C LEU A 127 0.82 -2.99 24.50
N GLY A 128 1.87 -2.51 25.18
CA GLY A 128 2.50 -3.20 26.31
C GLY A 128 3.35 -4.41 25.90
N ILE A 129 3.73 -4.52 24.62
CA ILE A 129 4.60 -5.58 24.11
C ILE A 129 6.06 -5.25 24.47
N PRO A 130 6.82 -6.21 25.03
CA PRO A 130 8.25 -6.03 25.30
C PRO A 130 9.03 -5.63 24.04
N GLY A 131 10.04 -4.76 24.20
CA GLY A 131 10.77 -4.19 23.06
C GLY A 131 11.54 -5.23 22.24
N ASP A 132 12.09 -6.23 22.89
CA ASP A 132 12.73 -7.42 22.29
C ASP A 132 11.73 -8.24 21.45
N ALA A 133 10.52 -8.46 21.95
CA ALA A 133 9.47 -9.14 21.20
C ALA A 133 8.95 -8.31 20.01
N ALA A 134 8.75 -7.00 20.20
CA ALA A 134 8.36 -6.09 19.12
C ALA A 134 9.43 -6.02 18.02
N PHE A 135 10.71 -6.03 18.39
CA PHE A 135 11.82 -6.11 17.46
C PHE A 135 11.84 -7.44 16.71
N ALA A 136 11.67 -8.57 17.40
CA ALA A 136 11.56 -9.89 16.78
C ALA A 136 10.41 -9.96 15.76
N LEU A 137 9.24 -9.40 16.08
CA LEU A 137 8.10 -9.33 15.17
C LEU A 137 8.42 -8.51 13.91
N SER A 138 9.17 -7.41 14.05
CA SER A 138 9.58 -6.58 12.91
C SER A 138 10.50 -7.35 11.95
N LEU A 139 11.42 -8.16 12.48
CA LEU A 139 12.30 -9.04 11.71
C LEU A 139 11.53 -10.17 11.02
N ILE A 140 10.63 -10.84 11.72
CA ILE A 140 9.77 -11.88 11.14
C ILE A 140 8.95 -11.32 9.99
N ALA A 141 8.33 -10.15 10.18
CA ALA A 141 7.57 -9.47 9.14
C ALA A 141 8.44 -9.12 7.92
N ARG A 142 9.69 -8.70 8.15
CA ARG A 142 10.68 -8.45 7.09
C ARG A 142 11.03 -9.69 6.29
N VAL A 143 11.37 -10.77 6.98
CA VAL A 143 11.72 -12.04 6.33
C VAL A 143 10.57 -12.53 5.47
N ARG A 144 9.33 -12.46 5.98
CA ARG A 144 8.13 -12.77 5.20
C ARG A 144 8.02 -11.92 3.93
N GLU A 145 8.17 -10.60 4.04
CA GLU A 145 8.07 -9.70 2.90
C GLU A 145 9.12 -9.99 1.84
N LEU A 146 10.35 -10.32 2.25
CA LEU A 146 11.42 -10.71 1.34
C LEU A 146 11.17 -12.08 0.73
N ALA A 147 10.72 -13.05 1.52
CA ALA A 147 10.40 -14.40 1.08
C ALA A 147 9.30 -14.43 0.02
N LEU A 148 8.32 -13.52 0.11
CA LEU A 148 7.27 -13.38 -0.91
C LEU A 148 7.66 -12.43 -2.05
N GLY A 149 8.39 -11.36 -1.73
CA GLY A 149 8.77 -10.31 -2.67
C GLY A 149 9.84 -10.75 -3.69
N ILE A 150 10.85 -11.52 -3.25
CA ILE A 150 11.94 -11.98 -4.12
C ILE A 150 11.43 -12.91 -5.23
N PRO A 151 10.65 -13.97 -4.96
CA PRO A 151 10.06 -14.80 -6.01
C PRO A 151 9.14 -14.00 -6.94
N GLY A 152 8.38 -13.04 -6.37
CA GLY A 152 7.54 -12.13 -7.15
C GLY A 152 8.37 -11.32 -8.16
N LEU A 153 9.46 -10.70 -7.71
CA LEU A 153 10.40 -9.96 -8.56
C LEU A 153 11.05 -10.86 -9.61
N ILE A 154 11.53 -12.05 -9.24
CA ILE A 154 12.11 -13.02 -10.19
C ILE A 154 11.08 -13.39 -11.25
N SER A 155 9.84 -13.71 -10.85
CA SER A 155 8.78 -14.07 -11.78
C SER A 155 8.46 -12.94 -12.77
N TRP A 156 8.45 -11.69 -12.29
CA TRP A 156 8.32 -10.51 -13.15
C TRP A 156 9.46 -10.46 -14.16
N GLN A 157 10.71 -10.52 -13.69
CA GLN A 157 11.89 -10.43 -14.55
C GLN A 157 11.88 -11.50 -15.65
N VAL A 158 11.47 -12.72 -15.33
CA VAL A 158 11.31 -13.81 -16.31
C VAL A 158 10.23 -13.49 -17.34
N ILE A 159 9.07 -12.97 -16.90
CA ILE A 159 7.97 -12.62 -17.81
C ILE A 159 8.36 -11.47 -18.73
N GLU A 160 9.02 -10.44 -18.21
CA GLU A 160 9.44 -9.27 -18.98
C GLU A 160 10.56 -9.62 -19.96
N ALA A 161 11.55 -10.41 -19.52
CA ALA A 161 12.59 -10.93 -20.40
C ALA A 161 11.99 -11.73 -21.58
N ARG A 162 10.97 -12.57 -21.30
CA ARG A 162 10.25 -13.31 -22.33
C ARG A 162 9.47 -12.40 -23.28
N ARG A 163 8.86 -11.32 -22.79
CA ARG A 163 8.19 -10.32 -23.65
C ARG A 163 9.21 -9.66 -24.58
N LEU A 164 10.30 -9.14 -24.02
CA LEU A 164 11.34 -8.44 -24.78
C LEU A 164 11.98 -9.33 -25.87
N LEU A 165 12.24 -10.61 -25.56
CA LEU A 165 12.74 -11.59 -26.53
C LEU A 165 11.76 -11.82 -27.68
N ARG A 166 10.46 -11.92 -27.41
CA ARG A 166 9.43 -12.09 -28.44
C ARG A 166 9.32 -10.86 -29.34
N THR A 167 9.39 -9.65 -28.79
CA THR A 167 9.36 -8.41 -29.58
C THR A 167 10.59 -8.29 -30.48
N ARG A 168 11.78 -8.67 -30.00
CA ARG A 168 13.01 -8.66 -30.80
C ARG A 168 12.99 -9.68 -31.93
N LEU A 169 12.50 -10.90 -31.69
CA LEU A 169 12.35 -11.92 -32.73
C LEU A 169 11.36 -11.49 -33.82
N ALA A 170 10.24 -10.85 -33.45
CA ALA A 170 9.28 -10.32 -34.42
C ALA A 170 9.84 -9.17 -35.28
N ALA A 171 10.80 -8.40 -34.75
CA ALA A 171 11.47 -7.33 -35.47
C ALA A 171 12.57 -7.81 -36.42
N MET A 172 13.17 -8.99 -36.17
CA MET A 172 14.18 -9.61 -37.05
C MET A 172 13.58 -10.36 -38.25
N VAL A 173 12.29 -10.70 -38.21
CA VAL A 173 11.57 -11.40 -39.28
C VAL A 173 10.91 -10.42 -40.28
N ARG A 174 10.93 -9.11 -40.00
CA ARG A 174 10.56 -8.03 -40.92
C ARG A 174 11.79 -7.48 -41.62
#